data_AF-A0A9E1ID33-F1
#
_entry.id   AF-A0A9E1ID33-F1
#
_cell.length_a   1.000
_cell.length_b   1.000
_cell.length_c   1.000
_cell.angle_alpha   90.00
_cell.angle_beta   90.00
_cell.angle_gamma   90.00
#
_symmetry.space_group_name_H-M   'P 1'
#
loop_
_entity.id
_entity.type
_entity.pdbx_description
1 polymer ?
#
loop_
_entity_poly.entity_id
_entity_poly.type
_entity_poly.pdbx_seq_one_letter_code
_entity_poly.pdbx_strand_id
1 'polypeptide(L)' 'GYGHACVLDGDGLPYCWGNDDFGQASVTWRSFEQLSAGGVHTCGLDLKGRVRCYGDDTARQTFPP' A
#
# COMPACT_ATOMS: atom_id res chain seq x y z
N GLY A 1 -5.61 7.14 4.10
CA GLY A 1 -6.32 6.13 4.91
C GLY A 1 -6.87 6.73 6.19
N TYR A 2 -7.56 5.91 6.99
CA TYR A 2 -8.29 6.33 8.21
C TYR A 2 -7.35 6.68 9.39
N GLY A 3 -6.05 6.44 9.24
CA GLY A 3 -5.01 6.85 10.19
C GLY A 3 -3.60 6.87 9.61
N HIS A 4 -3.43 6.54 8.33
CA HIS A 4 -2.15 6.54 7.61
C HIS A 4 -2.26 7.23 6.27
N ALA A 5 -1.13 7.74 5.80
CA ALA A 5 -0.97 8.35 4.50
C ALA A 5 0.21 7.69 3.79
N CYS A 6 0.13 7.64 2.47
CA CYS A 6 1.20 7.17 1.62
C CYS A 6 1.35 8.11 0.43
N VAL A 7 2.58 8.35 0.02
CA VAL A 7 2.93 9.05 -1.21
C VAL A 7 3.86 8.21 -2.03
N LEU A 8 3.89 8.50 -3.32
CA LEU A 8 4.80 7.90 -4.27
C LEU A 8 5.73 8.99 -4.77
N ASP A 9 7.04 8.75 -4.77
CA ASP A 9 7.99 9.69 -5.37
C ASP A 9 8.06 9.55 -6.90
N GLY A 10 8.90 10.37 -7.53
CA GLY A 10 9.11 10.34 -8.99
C GLY A 10 9.79 9.07 -9.52
N ASP A 11 10.43 8.30 -8.63
CA ASP A 11 11.11 7.03 -8.95
C ASP A 11 10.20 5.80 -8.69
N GLY A 12 8.96 6.04 -8.26
CA GLY A 12 8.00 4.98 -7.94
C GLY A 12 8.27 4.30 -6.60
N LEU A 13 8.93 4.98 -5.65
CA LEU A 13 9.13 4.52 -4.27
C LEU A 13 7.99 5.01 -3.36
N PRO A 14 7.32 4.10 -2.64
CA PRO A 14 6.29 4.45 -1.70
C PRO A 14 6.89 4.92 -0.37
N TYR A 15 6.35 6.01 0.16
CA TYR A 15 6.63 6.50 1.50
C TYR A 15 5.32 6.58 2.26
N CYS A 16 5.17 5.75 3.28
CA CYS A 16 3.98 5.71 4.12
C CYS A 16 4.29 6.10 5.55
N TRP A 17 3.33 6.75 6.22
CA TRP A 17 3.43 7.16 7.61
C TRP A 17 2.06 7.18 8.29
N GLY A 18 2.05 7.21 9.63
CA GLY A 18 0.84 7.22 10.45
C GLY A 18 0.62 5.89 11.16
N ASN A 19 -0.64 5.49 11.33
CA ASN A 19 -1.03 4.23 11.97
C ASN A 19 -0.46 3.04 11.18
N ASP A 20 0.20 2.13 11.89
CA ASP A 20 0.81 0.92 11.34
C ASP A 20 0.46 -0.33 12.15
N ASP A 21 -0.68 -0.32 12.87
CA ASP A 21 -1.10 -1.42 13.75
C ASP A 21 -1.25 -2.76 13.00
N PHE A 22 -1.44 -2.70 11.68
CA PHE A 22 -1.58 -3.84 10.77
C PHE A 22 -0.51 -3.89 9.68
N GLY A 23 0.54 -3.06 9.75
CA GLY A 23 1.58 -3.00 8.72
C GLY A 23 1.18 -2.21 7.46
N GLN A 24 0.10 -1.41 7.51
CA GLN A 24 -0.41 -0.65 6.38
C GLN A 24 0.48 0.54 5.96
N ALA A 25 1.42 0.96 6.81
CA ALA A 25 2.46 1.94 6.50
C ALA A 25 3.85 1.29 6.31
N SER A 26 4.03 0.01 6.63
CA SER A 26 5.26 -0.76 6.42
C SER A 26 5.40 -1.35 5.00
N VAL A 27 5.24 -0.50 3.97
CA VAL A 27 5.35 -0.91 2.55
C VAL A 27 6.82 -0.97 2.11
N THR A 28 7.32 -2.14 1.70
CA THR A 28 8.75 -2.39 1.39
C THR A 28 9.09 -2.53 -0.11
N TRP A 29 8.13 -2.31 -0.99
CA TRP A 29 8.21 -2.61 -2.42
C TRP A 29 8.60 -1.35 -3.18
N ARG A 30 9.08 -1.53 -4.41
CA ARG A 30 9.52 -0.44 -5.28
C ARG A 30 8.80 -0.53 -6.61
N SER A 31 8.82 0.57 -7.34
CA SER A 31 8.33 0.65 -8.73
C SER A 31 6.81 0.51 -8.85
N PHE A 32 6.08 1.27 -8.04
CA PHE A 32 4.65 1.49 -8.24
C PHE A 32 4.42 2.61 -9.27
N GLU A 33 3.37 2.47 -10.06
CA GLU A 33 2.85 3.53 -10.93
C GLU A 33 1.77 4.34 -10.21
N GLN A 34 0.98 3.66 -9.38
CA GLN A 34 -0.11 4.24 -8.61
C GLN A 34 -0.21 3.60 -7.24
N LEU A 35 -0.69 4.38 -6.27
CA LEU A 35 -0.86 3.96 -4.89
C LEU A 35 -2.17 4.51 -4.32
N SER A 36 -2.84 3.71 -3.50
CA SER A 36 -4.09 4.06 -2.83
C SER A 36 -4.07 3.55 -1.39
N ALA A 37 -4.27 4.47 -0.44
CA ALA A 37 -4.36 4.16 0.98
C ALA A 37 -5.84 4.09 1.41
N GLY A 38 -6.35 2.88 1.60
CA GLY A 38 -7.69 2.57 2.10
C GLY A 38 -7.82 2.75 3.62
N GLY A 39 -8.82 2.09 4.23
CA GLY A 39 -9.10 2.22 5.67
C GLY A 39 -7.93 1.76 6.56
N VAL A 40 -7.67 0.45 6.53
CA VAL A 40 -6.58 -0.24 7.27
C VAL A 40 -5.63 -0.97 6.33
N HIS A 41 -5.63 -0.59 5.04
CA HIS A 41 -4.79 -1.20 4.02
C HIS A 41 -4.26 -0.16 3.02
N THR A 42 -3.20 -0.53 2.32
CA THR A 42 -2.55 0.25 1.26
C THR A 42 -2.34 -0.65 0.06
N CYS A 43 -2.88 -0.30 -1.09
CA CYS A 43 -2.72 -1.04 -2.33
C CYS A 43 -1.98 -0.19 -3.36
N GLY A 44 -1.14 -0.83 -4.17
CA GLY A 44 -0.46 -0.19 -5.29
C GLY A 44 -0.46 -1.07 -6.54
N LEU A 45 -0.40 -0.41 -7.69
CA LEU A 45 -0.23 -1.03 -9.00
C LEU A 45 1.23 -0.90 -9.44
N ASP A 46 1.90 -2.02 -9.67
CA ASP A 46 3.28 -2.00 -10.15
C ASP A 46 3.37 -1.72 -11.66
N LEU A 47 4.57 -1.39 -12.15
CA LEU A 47 4.84 -1.15 -13.58
C LEU A 47 4.56 -2.36 -14.50
N LYS A 48 4.28 -3.54 -13.93
CA LYS A 48 3.91 -4.76 -14.65
C LYS A 48 2.40 -5.02 -14.61
N GLY A 49 1.61 -4.08 -14.09
CA GLY A 49 0.16 -4.19 -13.96
C GLY A 49 -0.29 -5.12 -12.83
N ARG A 50 0.57 -5.46 -11.87
CA ARG A 50 0.22 -6.32 -10.73
C ARG A 50 -0.18 -5.47 -9.54
N VAL A 51 -1.31 -5.82 -8.93
CA VAL A 51 -1.78 -5.19 -7.70
C VAL A 51 -1.16 -5.88 -6.49
N ARG A 52 -0.62 -5.09 -5.57
CA ARG A 52 -0.03 -5.54 -4.31
C ARG A 52 -0.60 -4.70 -3.17
N CYS A 53 -1.11 -5.35 -2.14
CA CYS A 53 -1.77 -4.70 -1.01
C CYS A 53 -1.10 -5.05 0.33
N TYR A 54 -1.16 -4.11 1.27
CA TYR A 54 -0.55 -4.11 2.61
C TYR A 54 -1.58 -3.76 3.66
N GLY A 55 -1.33 -4.16 4.90
CA GLY A 55 -2.20 -3.86 6.02
C GLY A 55 -2.99 -5.07 6.49
N ASP A 56 -4.16 -4.83 7.04
CA ASP A 56 -5.01 -5.88 7.59
C ASP A 56 -5.43 -6.88 6.50
N ASP A 57 -5.07 -8.15 6.68
CA ASP A 57 -5.45 -9.26 5.79
C ASP A 57 -6.43 -10.26 6.44
N THR A 58 -7.06 -9.90 7.56
CA THR A 58 -8.02 -10.80 8.25
C THR A 58 -9.21 -11.20 7.37
N ALA A 59 -9.59 -10.36 6.41
CA ALA A 59 -10.62 -10.66 5.41
C ALA A 59 -10.08 -11.08 4.02
N ARG A 60 -8.79 -11.44 3.91
CA ARG A 60 -8.08 -11.73 2.64
C ARG A 60 -8.08 -10.57 1.63
N GLN A 61 -8.22 -9.37 2.14
CA GLN A 61 -8.32 -8.15 1.35
C GLN A 61 -6.98 -7.66 0.78
N THR A 62 -5.85 -8.30 1.15
CA THR A 62 -4.55 -8.01 0.52
C THR A 62 -4.20 -8.93 -0.65
N PHE A 63 -5.01 -9.97 -0.90
CA PHE A 63 -4.80 -10.94 -1.97
C PHE A 63 -5.83 -10.74 -3.09
N PRO A 64 -5.47 -10.06 -4.20
CA PRO A 64 -6.32 -10.03 -5.38
C PRO A 64 -6.40 -11.44 -6.03
N PRO A 65 -7.56 -11.85 -6.58
CA PRO A 65 -7.69 -13.13 -7.30
C PRO A 65 -6.90 -13.18 -8.62
#